data_AF-A0A1A8LQD9-F1
#
_entry.id   AF-A0A1A8LQD9-F1
#
_cell.length_a   1.000
_cell.length_b   1.000
_cell.length_c   1.000
_cell.angle_alpha   90.00
_cell.angle_beta   90.00
_cell.angle_gamma   90.00
#
_symmetry.space_group_name_H-M   'P 1'
#
loop_
_entity.id
_entity.type
_entity.pdbx_description
1 polymer ?
#
loop_
_entity_poly.entity_id
_entity_poly.type
_entity_poly.pdbx_seq_one_letter_code
_entity_poly.pdbx_strand_id
1 'polypeptide(L)'
;MDFPFDINQLFSERISILDQNLSASRRSMERPDLQVQISAVIDELGRASAKAQQLAAPVTSASKLQSQNHQLYLLKDRESGGGRGSAVGFLKVGYKKLFLL
;
A
#
# COMPACT_ATOMS: atom_id res chain seq x y z
N MET A 1 7.56 -9.09 0.92
CA MET A 1 7.65 -8.67 2.33
C MET A 1 6.53 -9.35 3.08
N ASP A 2 6.91 -10.05 4.14
CA ASP A 2 5.97 -10.84 4.92
C ASP A 2 5.44 -10.03 6.10
N PHE A 3 4.19 -10.28 6.47
CA PHE A 3 3.48 -9.60 7.55
C PHE A 3 2.90 -10.65 8.51
N PRO A 4 2.60 -10.29 9.77
CA PRO A 4 2.03 -11.24 10.74
C PRO A 4 0.55 -11.59 10.49
N PHE A 5 0.01 -11.24 9.32
CA PHE A 5 -1.38 -11.44 8.90
C PHE A 5 -1.43 -11.84 7.42
N ASP A 6 -2.59 -12.32 6.97
CA ASP A 6 -2.78 -12.85 5.62
C ASP A 6 -2.95 -11.73 4.58
N ILE A 7 -1.94 -11.55 3.73
CA ILE A 7 -1.93 -10.55 2.64
C ILE A 7 -2.97 -10.90 1.58
N ASN A 8 -3.24 -12.18 1.34
CA ASN A 8 -4.25 -12.61 0.38
C ASN A 8 -5.67 -12.24 0.83
N GLN A 9 -5.93 -12.13 2.15
CA GLN A 9 -7.21 -11.65 2.67
C GLN A 9 -7.38 -10.14 2.53
N LEU A 10 -6.30 -9.37 2.65
CA LEU A 10 -6.33 -7.92 2.50
C LEU A 10 -6.48 -7.48 1.05
N PHE A 11 -5.73 -8.12 0.16
CA PHE A 11 -5.64 -7.76 -1.25
C PHE A 11 -6.05 -8.98 -2.07
N SER A 12 -7.27 -9.00 -2.63
CA SER A 12 -7.75 -10.16 -3.38
C SER A 12 -6.99 -10.34 -4.70
N GLU A 13 -6.83 -9.22 -5.42
CA GLU A 13 -6.21 -9.18 -6.73
C GLU A 13 -4.68 -9.15 -6.65
N ARG A 14 -4.02 -9.68 -7.69
CA ARG A 14 -2.55 -9.61 -7.83
C ARG A 14 -2.05 -8.17 -7.75
N ILE A 15 -2.79 -7.24 -8.35
CA ILE A 15 -2.58 -5.80 -8.23
C ILE A 15 -3.82 -5.19 -7.59
N SER A 16 -3.66 -4.60 -6.41
CA SER A 16 -4.73 -3.87 -5.72
C SER A 16 -4.53 -2.37 -5.85
N ILE A 17 -5.61 -1.64 -6.08
CA ILE A 17 -5.59 -0.17 -6.21
C ILE A 17 -6.16 0.41 -4.92
N LEU A 18 -5.39 1.27 -4.27
CA LEU A 18 -5.76 1.95 -3.03
C LEU A 18 -5.79 3.45 -3.27
N ASP A 19 -6.78 4.11 -2.69
CA ASP A 19 -6.91 5.56 -2.67
C ASP A 19 -6.91 6.07 -1.22
N GLN A 20 -7.34 7.33 -1.03
CA GLN A 20 -7.45 7.96 0.28
C GLN A 20 -8.36 7.24 1.29
N ASN A 21 -9.22 6.31 0.85
CA ASN A 21 -10.10 5.53 1.74
C ASN A 21 -9.39 4.29 2.32
N LEU A 22 -8.16 4.00 1.88
CA LEU A 22 -7.35 2.85 2.31
C LEU A 22 -8.10 1.52 2.22
N SER A 23 -8.86 1.31 1.15
CA SER A 23 -9.62 0.08 0.94
C SER A 23 -9.19 -0.61 -0.35
N ALA A 24 -8.97 -1.92 -0.27
CA ALA A 24 -8.65 -2.77 -1.41
C ALA A 24 -9.89 -3.48 -1.99
N SER A 25 -10.99 -3.47 -1.23
CA SER A 25 -12.28 -4.06 -1.60
C SER A 25 -13.42 -3.45 -0.77
N ARG A 26 -14.67 -3.63 -1.21
CA ARG A 26 -15.85 -3.25 -0.40
C ARG A 26 -15.82 -3.88 1.00
N ARG A 27 -15.35 -5.13 1.12
CA ARG A 27 -15.22 -5.83 2.41
C ARG A 27 -14.24 -5.14 3.37
N SER A 28 -13.15 -4.58 2.85
CA SER A 28 -12.17 -3.84 3.67
C SER A 28 -12.69 -2.48 4.15
N MET A 29 -13.70 -1.89 3.49
CA MET A 29 -14.30 -0.62 3.94
C MET A 29 -15.12 -0.77 5.22
N GLU A 30 -15.75 -1.93 5.42
CA GLU A 30 -16.66 -2.21 6.55
C GLU A 30 -15.92 -2.77 7.78
N ARG A 31 -14.60 -2.93 7.69
CA ARG A 31 -13.78 -3.67 8.65
C ARG A 31 -12.58 -2.82 9.10
N PRO A 32 -12.71 -2.05 10.19
CA PRO A 32 -11.65 -1.18 10.69
C PRO A 32 -10.34 -1.92 10.99
N ASP A 33 -10.44 -3.18 11.42
CA ASP A 33 -9.31 -4.08 11.65
C ASP A 33 -8.46 -4.30 10.39
N LEU A 34 -9.10 -4.47 9.23
CA LEU A 34 -8.39 -4.64 7.96
C LEU A 34 -7.75 -3.34 7.49
N GLN A 35 -8.37 -2.19 7.78
CA GLN A 35 -7.83 -0.88 7.41
C GLN A 35 -6.53 -0.55 8.17
N VAL A 36 -6.43 -0.95 9.45
CA VAL A 36 -5.19 -0.87 10.24
C VAL A 36 -4.08 -1.72 9.60
N GLN A 37 -4.40 -2.94 9.16
CA GLN A 37 -3.43 -3.82 8.50
C GLN A 37 -2.99 -3.28 7.13
N ILE A 38 -3.92 -2.76 6.32
CA ILE A 38 -3.59 -2.08 5.05
C ILE A 38 -2.64 -0.90 5.30
N SER A 39 -2.92 -0.11 6.34
CA SER A 39 -2.08 1.03 6.71
C SER A 39 -0.65 0.58 7.06
N ALA A 40 -0.53 -0.48 7.86
CA ALA A 40 0.76 -1.07 8.21
C ALA A 40 1.55 -1.55 6.98
N VAL A 41 0.87 -2.17 5.99
CA VAL A 41 1.49 -2.59 4.73
C VAL A 41 2.01 -1.39 3.94
N ILE A 42 1.22 -0.32 3.80
CA ILE A 42 1.63 0.90 3.08
C ILE A 42 2.83 1.56 3.77
N ASP A 43 2.81 1.65 5.10
CA ASP A 43 3.87 2.28 5.88
C ASP A 43 5.20 1.53 5.78
N GLU A 44 5.16 0.19 5.83
CA GLU A 44 6.37 -0.62 5.65
C GLU A 44 6.89 -0.57 4.21
N LEU A 45 6.01 -0.61 3.21
CA LEU A 45 6.42 -0.41 1.81
C LEU A 45 7.02 0.98 1.61
N GLY A 46 6.45 2.01 2.24
CA GLY A 46 6.98 3.37 2.24
C GLY A 46 8.38 3.46 2.86
N ARG A 47 8.60 2.83 4.01
CA ARG A 47 9.92 2.71 4.67
C ARG A 47 10.93 1.97 3.79
N ALA A 48 10.54 0.83 3.23
CA ALA A 48 11.41 0.04 2.35
C ALA A 48 11.81 0.83 1.09
N SER A 49 10.85 1.52 0.46
CA SER A 49 11.09 2.36 -0.71
C SER A 49 12.01 3.55 -0.42
N ALA A 50 11.85 4.19 0.75
CA ALA A 50 12.73 5.28 1.18
C ALA A 50 14.16 4.80 1.45
N LYS A 51 14.31 3.65 2.12
CA LYS A 51 15.61 3.01 2.33
C LYS A 51 16.31 2.70 1.00
N ALA A 52 15.58 2.12 0.04
CA ALA A 52 16.12 1.81 -1.28
C ALA A 52 16.57 3.05 -2.07
N GLN A 53 15.88 4.18 -1.89
CA GLN A 53 16.19 5.47 -2.53
C GLN A 53 17.13 6.35 -1.69
N GLN A 54 17.59 5.88 -0.53
CA GLN A 54 18.43 6.65 0.41
C GLN A 54 17.79 7.98 0.86
N LEU A 55 16.47 7.99 1.03
CA LEU A 55 15.74 9.16 1.53
C LEU A 55 15.78 9.21 3.07
N ALA A 56 15.90 10.41 3.63
CA ALA A 56 15.90 10.61 5.09
C ALA A 56 14.57 10.24 5.76
N ALA A 57 13.46 10.28 5.01
CA ALA A 57 12.13 9.92 5.51
C ALA A 57 11.24 9.34 4.38
N PRO A 58 10.24 8.50 4.72
CA PRO A 58 9.28 7.99 3.75
C PRO A 58 8.45 9.09 3.08
N VAL A 59 8.42 9.10 1.74
CA VAL A 59 7.53 9.96 0.94
C VAL A 59 6.16 9.33 0.67
N THR A 60 5.98 8.07 1.06
CA THR A 60 4.73 7.31 1.02
C THR A 60 4.44 6.78 2.41
N SER A 61 3.21 6.99 2.89
CA SER A 61 2.65 6.45 4.13
C SER A 61 1.13 6.40 4.00
N ALA A 62 0.47 5.63 4.85
CA ALA A 62 -0.99 5.56 4.90
C ALA A 62 -1.59 6.95 5.17
N SER A 63 -1.04 7.68 6.16
CA SER A 63 -1.46 9.04 6.50
C SER A 63 -1.31 10.05 5.35
N LYS A 64 -0.23 9.94 4.55
CA LYS A 64 -0.03 10.77 3.35
C LYS A 64 -1.01 10.38 2.24
N LEU A 65 -1.33 9.09 2.09
CA LEU A 65 -2.30 8.64 1.09
C LEU A 65 -3.72 9.09 1.46
N GLN A 66 -4.10 9.10 2.73
CA GLN A 66 -5.40 9.62 3.19
C GLN A 66 -5.53 11.13 3.03
N SER A 67 -4.45 11.88 3.26
CA SER A 67 -4.46 13.35 3.17
C SER A 67 -4.21 13.90 1.77
N GLN A 68 -3.96 13.05 0.78
CA GLN A 68 -3.66 13.45 -0.59
C GLN A 68 -4.50 12.65 -1.58
N ASN A 69 -4.92 13.28 -2.68
CA ASN A 69 -5.61 12.56 -3.77
C ASN A 69 -4.59 11.80 -4.65
N HIS A 70 -3.91 10.82 -4.05
CA HIS A 70 -2.99 9.88 -4.70
C HIS A 70 -3.68 8.53 -4.88
N GLN A 71 -3.19 7.75 -5.85
CA GLN A 71 -3.54 6.35 -6.02
C GLN A 71 -2.28 5.50 -5.85
N LEU A 72 -2.42 4.36 -5.18
CA LEU A 72 -1.34 3.42 -4.93
C LEU A 72 -1.72 2.06 -5.52
N TYR A 73 -0.91 1.57 -6.44
CA TYR A 73 -1.01 0.24 -7.04
C TYR A 73 -0.06 -0.69 -6.28
N LEU A 74 -0.61 -1.64 -5.53
CA LEU A 74 0.14 -2.61 -4.74
C LEU A 74 0.20 -3.94 -5.48
N LEU A 75 1.41 -4.45 -5.71
CA LEU A 75 1.65 -5.78 -6.27
C LEU A 75 1.87 -6.79 -5.13
N LYS A 76 1.13 -7.89 -5.15
CA LYS A 76 1.38 -9.05 -4.27
C LYS A 76 1.77 -10.29 -5.06
N ASP A 77 2.50 -11.18 -4.40
CA ASP A 77 2.66 -12.57 -4.80
C ASP A 77 1.76 -13.43 -3.91
N ARG A 78 0.88 -14.23 -4.52
CA ARG A 78 -0.15 -15.01 -3.81
C ARG A 78 0.42 -16.25 -3.15
N GLU A 79 1.38 -16.90 -3.80
CA GLU A 79 1.89 -18.22 -3.38
C GLU A 79 2.99 -18.11 -2.33
N SER A 80 3.64 -16.94 -2.24
CA SER A 80 4.65 -16.64 -1.23
C SER A 80 4.12 -16.68 0.22
N GLY A 81 5.04 -16.73 1.19
CA GLY A 81 4.70 -16.63 2.62
C GLY A 81 3.90 -17.84 3.15
N GLY A 82 4.12 -19.03 2.58
CA GLY A 82 3.38 -20.24 2.97
C GLY A 82 1.90 -20.17 2.65
N GLY A 83 1.53 -19.57 1.51
CA GLY A 83 0.15 -19.42 1.05
C GLY A 83 -0.62 -18.21 1.62
N ARG A 84 0.00 -17.44 2.52
CA ARG A 84 -0.57 -16.18 3.06
C ARG A 84 -0.32 -14.96 2.18
N GLY A 85 0.45 -15.14 1.11
CA GLY A 85 0.86 -14.08 0.20
C GLY A 85 1.93 -13.17 0.80
N SER A 86 2.60 -12.42 -0.08
CA SER A 86 3.65 -11.47 0.28
C SER A 86 3.52 -10.20 -0.56
N ALA A 87 3.71 -9.03 0.04
CA ALA A 87 3.72 -7.77 -0.69
C ALA A 87 5.05 -7.65 -1.47
N VAL A 88 4.99 -7.46 -2.79
CA VAL A 88 6.18 -7.41 -3.66
C VAL A 88 6.69 -5.98 -3.82
N GLY A 89 5.78 -5.04 -4.07
CA GLY A 89 6.14 -3.64 -4.29
C GLY A 89 4.92 -2.78 -4.62
N PHE A 90 5.15 -1.52 -4.95
CA PHE A 90 4.06 -0.60 -5.30
C PHE A 90 4.47 0.49 -6.29
N LEU A 91 3.48 1.09 -6.94
CA LEU A 91 3.58 2.34 -7.69
C LEU A 91 2.58 3.35 -7.10
N LYS A 92 3.05 4.55 -6.75
CA LYS A 92 2.17 5.64 -6.29
C LYS A 92 2.13 6.74 -7.34
N VAL A 93 0.93 7.17 -7.70
CA VAL A 93 0.68 8.24 -8.67
C VAL A 93 -0.26 9.30 -8.10
N GLY A 94 -0.28 10.49 -8.69
CA GLY A 94 -1.27 11.50 -8.34
C GLY A 94 -1.08 12.78 -9.13
N TYR A 95 -2.17 13.47 -9.41
CA TYR A 95 -2.15 14.74 -10.12
C TYR A 95 -1.44 15.81 -9.28
N LYS A 96 -0.62 16.62 -9.95
CA LYS A 96 0.12 17.75 -9.37
C LYS A 96 0.09 18.90 -10.36
N LYS A 97 -0.16 20.11 -9.87
CA LYS A 97 0.03 21.34 -10.65
C LYS A 97 1.52 21.65 -10.61
N LEU A 98 2.16 21.62 -11.77
CA LEU A 98 3.59 21.91 -11.93
C LEU A 98 3.74 23.13 -12.82
N PHE A 99 4.73 23.97 -12.51
CA PHE A 99 5.23 24.97 -13.45
C PHE A 99 6.32 24.29 -14.27
N LEU A 100 5.99 23.93 -15.51
CA LEU A 100 6.92 23.28 -16.44
C LEU A 100 7.68 24.35 -17.23
N LEU A 101 8.93 24.03 -17.59
CA LEU A 101 9.80 24.87 -18.42
C LEU A 101 9.49 24.71 -19.91
#